data_AF-A0A957J3N9-F1
#
_entry.id   AF-A0A957J3N9-F1
#
_cell.length_a   1.000
_cell.length_b   1.000
_cell.length_c   1.000
_cell.angle_alpha   90.00
_cell.angle_beta   90.00
_cell.angle_gamma   90.00
#
_symmetry.space_group_name_H-M   'P 1'
#
loop_
_entity.id
_entity.type
_entity.pdbx_description
1 polymer ?
#
loop_
_entity_poly.entity_id
_entity_poly.type
_entity_poly.pdbx_seq_one_letter_code
_entity_poly.pdbx_strand_id
1 'polypeptide(L)'
;MASKRRRAKRILWLVCLLTAVMNGRISPTAAQDDPFAVHLEWPNEGETFYAGPTSLLYSIPIKGWIDAAGHDPAAITLYLDILQGDAVVDELTGLVQPDGTFELIVTVNPDGSDGKFPAEHLTCGYYCHLPGNLNLPDGPITVRVTAVTPDNEQAQTERHVTVDRSVYTAVPITVLLADNLEQPVAGVKVNAS
;
A
#
# COMPACT_ATOMS: atom_id res chain seq x y z
N MET A 1 28.45 -69.00 1.59
CA MET A 1 29.04 -67.91 2.43
C MET A 1 28.69 -66.47 1.98
N ALA A 2 28.07 -66.23 0.81
CA ALA A 2 27.80 -64.86 0.30
C ALA A 2 26.59 -64.13 0.91
N SER A 3 25.68 -64.83 1.61
CA SER A 3 24.42 -64.27 2.13
C SER A 3 24.59 -63.38 3.37
N LYS A 4 25.54 -63.71 4.28
CA LYS A 4 25.74 -62.95 5.53
C LYS A 4 26.32 -61.54 5.31
N ARG A 5 27.14 -61.34 4.26
CA ARG A 5 27.74 -60.03 3.95
C ARG A 5 26.75 -58.99 3.41
N ARG A 6 25.62 -59.40 2.81
CA ARG A 6 24.59 -58.48 2.30
C ARG A 6 23.69 -57.92 3.41
N ARG A 7 23.46 -58.70 4.48
CA ARG A 7 22.66 -58.25 5.64
C ARG A 7 23.38 -57.19 6.49
N ALA A 8 24.69 -57.34 6.70
CA ALA A 8 25.48 -56.37 7.46
C ALA A 8 25.52 -54.97 6.81
N LYS A 9 25.60 -54.90 5.46
CA LYS A 9 25.58 -53.62 4.74
C LYS A 9 24.23 -52.89 4.81
N ARG A 10 23.10 -53.62 4.85
CA ARG A 10 21.76 -53.01 4.96
C ARG A 10 21.49 -52.42 6.34
N ILE A 11 22.01 -53.05 7.40
CA ILE A 11 21.86 -52.54 8.77
C ILE A 11 22.69 -51.26 8.97
N LEU A 12 23.92 -51.23 8.43
CA LEU A 12 24.78 -50.04 8.53
C LEU A 12 24.18 -48.82 7.80
N TRP A 13 23.54 -49.02 6.64
CA TRP A 13 22.84 -47.95 5.92
C TRP A 13 21.62 -47.41 6.66
N LEU A 14 20.85 -48.28 7.35
CA LEU A 14 19.71 -47.82 8.15
C LEU A 14 20.15 -47.01 9.38
N VAL A 15 21.27 -47.37 10.01
CA VAL A 15 21.79 -46.63 11.17
C VAL A 15 22.30 -45.25 10.77
N CYS A 16 22.99 -45.11 9.63
CA CYS A 16 23.41 -43.80 9.13
C CYS A 16 22.23 -42.88 8.77
N LEU A 17 21.14 -43.44 8.22
CA LEU A 17 19.95 -42.65 7.87
C LEU A 17 19.23 -42.13 9.13
N LEU A 18 19.13 -42.94 10.18
CA LEU A 18 18.52 -42.50 11.45
C LEU A 18 19.34 -41.41 12.15
N THR A 19 20.68 -41.45 12.09
CA THR A 19 21.50 -40.39 12.69
C THR A 19 21.42 -39.06 11.94
N ALA A 20 21.16 -39.06 10.63
CA ALA A 20 20.97 -37.84 9.86
C ALA A 20 19.64 -37.14 10.18
N VAL A 21 18.58 -37.91 10.45
CA VAL A 21 17.25 -37.36 10.78
C VAL A 21 17.19 -36.82 12.21
N MET A 22 17.95 -37.38 13.16
CA MET A 22 17.95 -36.89 14.55
C MET A 22 18.84 -35.66 14.80
N ASN A 23 19.80 -35.37 13.92
CA ASN A 23 20.61 -34.15 13.97
C ASN A 23 20.06 -33.00 13.10
N GLY A 24 18.98 -33.25 12.35
CA GLY A 24 18.22 -32.23 11.63
C GLY A 24 17.31 -31.40 12.54
N ARG A 25 17.78 -31.05 13.75
CA ARG A 25 17.18 -29.94 14.50
C ARG A 25 17.50 -28.68 13.69
N ILE A 26 16.61 -28.37 12.76
CA ILE A 26 16.40 -27.00 12.29
C ILE A 26 15.99 -26.27 13.56
N SER A 27 16.98 -25.74 14.29
CA SER A 27 16.72 -24.68 15.25
C SER A 27 15.91 -23.66 14.47
N PRO A 28 14.71 -23.25 14.93
CA PRO A 28 14.08 -22.09 14.33
C PRO A 28 15.15 -21.02 14.38
N THR A 29 15.60 -20.57 13.21
CA THR A 29 16.36 -19.32 13.09
C THR A 29 15.53 -18.37 13.94
N ALA A 30 16.08 -17.94 15.08
CA ALA A 30 15.41 -16.97 15.91
C ALA A 30 14.96 -15.88 14.93
N ALA A 31 13.65 -15.61 14.89
CA ALA A 31 13.17 -14.42 14.21
C ALA A 31 14.00 -13.29 14.82
N GLN A 32 15.00 -12.83 14.08
CA GLN A 32 15.81 -11.71 14.48
C GLN A 32 14.82 -10.57 14.38
N ASP A 33 14.43 -9.99 15.52
CA ASP A 33 13.80 -8.69 15.52
C ASP A 33 14.78 -7.79 14.75
N ASP A 34 14.46 -7.49 13.50
CA ASP A 34 15.33 -6.68 12.66
C ASP A 34 15.41 -5.32 13.36
N PRO A 35 16.61 -4.87 13.79
CA PRO A 35 16.75 -3.61 14.51
C PRO A 35 16.36 -2.41 13.63
N PHE A 36 16.26 -2.63 12.32
CA PHE A 36 15.87 -1.67 11.31
C PHE A 36 14.67 -2.15 10.50
N ALA A 37 13.50 -1.53 10.69
CA ALA A 37 12.26 -1.91 10.02
C ALA A 37 11.41 -0.68 9.66
N VAL A 38 10.68 -0.76 8.54
CA VAL A 38 9.71 0.25 8.12
C VAL A 38 8.30 -0.30 8.28
N HIS A 39 7.44 0.48 8.91
CA HIS A 39 6.04 0.14 9.13
C HIS A 39 5.14 1.17 8.44
N LEU A 40 4.16 0.68 7.70
CA LEU A 40 3.10 1.51 7.11
C LEU A 40 1.85 1.45 7.96
N GLU A 41 1.47 2.59 8.52
CA GLU A 41 0.20 2.83 9.20
C GLU A 41 -0.93 2.99 8.19
N TRP A 42 -0.70 3.77 7.14
CA TRP A 42 -1.70 4.05 6.11
C TRP A 42 -1.02 4.40 4.77
N PRO A 43 -1.53 3.93 3.62
CA PRO A 43 -2.82 3.25 3.41
C PRO A 43 -2.83 1.79 3.86
N ASN A 44 -4.03 1.24 4.02
CA ASN A 44 -4.20 -0.17 4.36
C ASN A 44 -4.02 -1.06 3.12
N GLU A 45 -3.65 -2.31 3.36
CA GLU A 45 -3.57 -3.32 2.29
C GLU A 45 -4.95 -3.56 1.66
N GLY A 46 -5.02 -3.49 0.33
CA GLY A 46 -6.23 -3.64 -0.45
C GLY A 46 -7.17 -2.43 -0.45
N GLU A 47 -6.76 -1.29 0.11
CA GLU A 47 -7.57 -0.08 0.14
C GLU A 47 -7.83 0.47 -1.28
N THR A 48 -9.01 1.04 -1.50
CA THR A 48 -9.40 1.64 -2.79
C THR A 48 -9.75 3.11 -2.60
N PHE A 49 -9.13 3.97 -3.41
CA PHE A 49 -9.35 5.41 -3.42
C PHE A 49 -10.15 5.83 -4.65
N TYR A 50 -11.33 6.39 -4.42
CA TYR A 50 -12.28 6.71 -5.49
C TYR A 50 -12.23 8.19 -5.90
N ALA A 51 -12.06 8.45 -7.19
CA ALA A 51 -12.12 9.80 -7.76
C ALA A 51 -13.01 9.84 -9.01
N GLY A 52 -14.15 10.52 -8.94
CA GLY A 52 -15.04 10.71 -10.08
C GLY A 52 -14.85 12.06 -10.79
N PRO A 53 -15.52 12.28 -11.93
CA PRO A 53 -15.49 13.56 -12.66
C PRO A 53 -15.99 14.77 -11.86
N THR A 54 -16.79 14.53 -10.82
CA THR A 54 -17.27 15.55 -9.90
C THR A 54 -16.50 15.57 -8.58
N SER A 55 -15.55 14.64 -8.39
CA SER A 55 -14.68 14.67 -7.22
C SER A 55 -13.75 15.87 -7.30
N LEU A 56 -13.56 16.49 -6.15
CA LEU A 56 -12.59 17.55 -5.99
C LEU A 56 -11.19 17.00 -6.12
N LEU A 57 -10.23 17.90 -6.30
CA LEU A 57 -8.85 17.56 -6.04
C LEU A 57 -8.76 17.03 -4.62
N TYR A 58 -8.14 15.87 -4.44
CA TYR A 58 -7.81 15.43 -3.11
C TYR A 58 -6.53 14.63 -3.05
N SER A 59 -5.90 14.76 -1.88
CA SER A 59 -4.66 14.10 -1.54
C SER A 59 -4.82 13.32 -0.26
N ILE A 60 -3.96 12.31 -0.14
CA ILE A 60 -3.92 11.40 0.96
C ILE A 60 -2.49 11.31 1.50
N PRO A 61 -2.31 11.09 2.81
CA PRO A 61 -0.97 10.95 3.34
C PRO A 61 -0.48 9.51 3.22
N ILE A 62 0.80 9.26 2.98
CA ILE A 62 1.42 7.94 3.20
C ILE A 62 2.13 8.04 4.55
N LYS A 63 1.66 7.27 5.53
CA LYS A 63 2.02 7.41 6.95
C LYS A 63 2.61 6.15 7.50
N GLY A 64 3.59 6.32 8.38
CA GLY A 64 4.21 5.21 9.06
C GLY A 64 5.30 5.65 10.02
N TRP A 65 6.07 4.68 10.47
CA TRP A 65 7.23 4.89 11.33
C TRP A 65 8.33 3.91 10.99
N ILE A 66 9.53 4.23 11.46
CA ILE A 66 10.74 3.42 11.28
C ILE A 66 11.24 3.02 12.66
N ASP A 67 11.37 1.72 12.89
CA ASP A 67 12.16 1.22 14.00
C ASP A 67 13.62 1.31 13.57
N ALA A 68 14.39 2.18 14.22
CA ALA A 68 15.76 2.53 13.83
C ALA A 68 16.73 2.33 14.99
N ALA A 69 16.74 1.14 15.61
CA ALA A 69 17.56 0.89 16.79
C ALA A 69 19.05 1.05 16.48
N GLY A 70 19.67 2.09 17.04
CA GLY A 70 21.09 2.40 16.84
C GLY A 70 21.38 3.43 15.75
N HIS A 71 20.36 3.95 15.06
CA HIS A 71 20.47 5.00 14.05
C HIS A 71 19.74 6.28 14.50
N ASP A 72 20.18 7.45 14.04
CA ASP A 72 19.43 8.70 14.21
C ASP A 72 18.33 8.76 13.13
N PRO A 73 17.03 8.77 13.50
CA PRO A 73 15.95 8.81 12.53
C PRO A 73 16.06 9.97 11.54
N ALA A 74 16.52 11.15 11.99
CA ALA A 74 16.63 12.33 11.13
C ALA A 74 17.72 12.21 10.05
N ALA A 75 18.64 11.25 10.19
CA ALA A 75 19.69 10.96 9.21
C ALA A 75 19.26 9.90 8.18
N ILE A 76 18.09 9.28 8.35
CA ILE A 76 17.58 8.24 7.45
C ILE A 76 16.94 8.91 6.24
N THR A 77 17.28 8.41 5.05
CA THR A 77 16.63 8.84 3.81
C THR A 77 15.44 7.92 3.53
N LEU A 78 14.27 8.51 3.30
CA LEU A 78 13.05 7.80 2.96
C LEU A 78 12.77 7.91 1.47
N TYR A 79 12.46 6.80 0.82
CA TYR A 79 12.02 6.74 -0.56
C TYR A 79 10.61 6.16 -0.62
N LEU A 80 9.75 6.82 -1.38
CA LEU A 80 8.42 6.35 -1.75
C LEU A 80 8.44 6.08 -3.26
N ASP A 81 8.27 4.82 -3.64
CA ASP A 81 8.07 4.42 -5.02
C ASP A 81 6.60 4.07 -5.23
N ILE A 82 6.04 4.54 -6.34
CA ILE A 82 4.75 4.07 -6.83
C ILE A 82 5.00 3.12 -7.99
N LEU A 83 4.48 1.91 -7.89
CA LEU A 83 4.64 0.89 -8.91
C LEU A 83 3.32 0.53 -9.58
N GLN A 84 3.38 0.24 -10.88
CA GLN A 84 2.32 -0.43 -11.63
C GLN A 84 2.88 -1.71 -12.25
N GLY A 85 2.47 -2.85 -11.70
CA GLY A 85 3.20 -4.10 -11.93
C GLY A 85 4.61 -4.01 -11.34
N ASP A 86 5.62 -4.32 -12.15
CA ASP A 86 7.03 -4.32 -11.71
C ASP A 86 7.76 -3.00 -12.01
N ALA A 87 7.08 -2.02 -12.63
CA ALA A 87 7.69 -0.77 -13.04
C ALA A 87 7.42 0.35 -12.01
N VAL A 88 8.48 1.04 -11.60
CA VAL A 88 8.36 2.32 -10.87
C VAL A 88 7.86 3.37 -11.86
N VAL A 89 6.70 3.95 -11.58
CA VAL A 89 6.06 4.97 -12.41
C VAL A 89 6.22 6.38 -11.86
N ASP A 90 6.48 6.51 -10.55
CA ASP A 90 6.77 7.78 -9.90
C ASP A 90 7.54 7.53 -8.59
N GLU A 91 8.31 8.53 -8.13
CA GLU A 91 9.17 8.42 -6.95
C GLU A 91 9.20 9.74 -6.16
N LEU A 92 9.31 9.64 -4.83
CA LEU A 92 9.42 10.78 -3.94
C LEU A 92 10.40 10.48 -2.82
N THR A 93 11.33 11.40 -2.57
CA THR A 93 12.18 11.36 -1.37
C THR A 93 11.53 12.14 -0.24
N GLY A 94 11.53 11.54 0.95
CA GLY A 94 10.95 12.07 2.17
C GLY A 94 11.96 12.30 3.28
N LEU A 95 11.52 13.02 4.32
CA LEU A 95 12.24 13.15 5.58
C LEU A 95 11.52 12.37 6.67
N VAL A 96 12.29 11.74 7.53
CA VAL A 96 11.82 11.09 8.75
C VAL A 96 11.91 12.10 9.89
N GLN A 97 10.88 12.18 10.72
CA GLN A 97 10.87 13.04 11.89
C GLN A 97 11.81 12.49 12.98
N PRO A 98 12.28 13.32 13.92
CA PRO A 98 13.16 12.86 15.00
C PRO A 98 12.57 11.74 15.88
N ASP A 99 11.26 11.56 15.89
CA ASP A 99 10.57 10.47 16.59
C ASP A 99 10.43 9.18 15.77
N GLY A 100 10.97 9.15 14.55
CA GLY A 100 10.89 7.99 13.65
C GLY A 100 9.65 7.96 12.77
N THR A 101 8.71 8.89 12.92
CA THR A 101 7.50 8.94 12.09
C THR A 101 7.75 9.63 10.75
N PHE A 102 6.90 9.34 9.77
CA PHE A 102 6.90 10.05 8.49
C PHE A 102 5.48 10.23 7.93
N GLU A 103 5.33 11.27 7.12
CA GLU A 103 4.09 11.57 6.39
C GLU A 103 4.45 12.18 5.02
N LEU A 104 4.01 11.52 3.94
CA LEU A 104 4.22 11.99 2.56
C LEU A 104 2.88 12.19 1.87
N ILE A 105 2.58 13.41 1.41
CA ILE A 105 1.28 13.69 0.79
C ILE A 105 1.31 13.37 -0.71
N VAL A 106 0.39 12.50 -1.15
CA VAL A 106 0.22 12.11 -2.56
C VAL A 106 -1.19 12.45 -3.05
N THR A 107 -1.32 12.92 -4.28
CA THR A 107 -2.59 13.32 -4.90
C THR A 107 -3.27 12.11 -5.53
N VAL A 108 -4.53 11.86 -5.20
CA VAL A 108 -5.33 10.81 -5.85
C VAL A 108 -6.04 11.35 -7.09
N ASN A 109 -6.62 12.54 -6.98
CA ASN A 109 -7.38 13.17 -8.06
C ASN A 109 -6.74 14.49 -8.51
N PRO A 110 -5.64 14.46 -9.27
CA PRO A 110 -4.94 15.70 -9.66
C PRO A 110 -5.76 16.58 -10.60
N ASP A 111 -6.70 16.00 -11.34
CA ASP A 111 -7.53 16.70 -12.33
C ASP A 111 -8.82 17.30 -11.72
N GLY A 112 -9.10 17.00 -10.45
CA GLY A 112 -10.25 17.54 -9.74
C GLY A 112 -10.14 19.06 -9.56
N SER A 113 -11.27 19.75 -9.45
CA SER A 113 -11.24 21.17 -9.08
C SER A 113 -10.77 21.33 -7.64
N ASP A 114 -9.96 22.35 -7.36
CA ASP A 114 -9.64 22.84 -6.01
C ASP A 114 -10.89 23.15 -5.18
N GLY A 115 -11.98 23.47 -5.88
CA GLY A 115 -13.28 23.78 -5.33
C GLY A 115 -13.28 25.16 -4.67
N LYS A 116 -14.34 25.93 -4.90
CA LYS A 116 -14.53 27.21 -4.21
C LYS A 116 -15.34 26.96 -2.95
N PHE A 117 -14.67 26.54 -1.88
CA PHE A 117 -15.32 26.37 -0.58
C PHE A 117 -15.20 27.64 0.25
N PRO A 118 -16.31 28.13 0.82
CA PRO A 118 -16.24 29.07 1.94
C PRO A 118 -15.41 28.44 3.06
N ALA A 119 -14.54 29.22 3.69
CA ALA A 119 -13.56 28.73 4.68
C ALA A 119 -14.23 27.97 5.85
N GLU A 120 -15.48 28.31 6.16
CA GLU A 120 -16.32 27.68 7.16
C GLU A 120 -16.75 26.22 6.85
N HIS A 121 -16.56 25.74 5.62
CA HIS A 121 -16.89 24.37 5.20
C HIS A 121 -15.67 23.45 5.03
N LEU A 122 -14.46 23.95 5.28
CA LEU A 122 -13.22 23.18 5.29
C LEU A 122 -13.12 22.33 6.57
N THR A 123 -14.03 21.36 6.72
CA THR A 123 -14.02 20.37 7.80
C THR A 123 -13.10 19.20 7.50
N CYS A 124 -12.67 19.05 6.25
CA CYS A 124 -11.64 18.11 5.85
C CYS A 124 -10.26 18.61 6.32
N GLY A 125 -9.35 17.69 6.65
CA GLY A 125 -8.00 18.03 7.09
C GLY A 125 -7.26 18.93 6.07
N TYR A 126 -6.25 19.67 6.54
CA TYR A 126 -5.53 20.69 5.75
C TYR A 126 -4.98 20.18 4.40
N TYR A 127 -4.72 18.89 4.29
CA TYR A 127 -4.16 18.23 3.09
C TYR A 127 -5.21 17.71 2.11
N CYS A 128 -6.50 17.69 2.47
CA CYS A 128 -7.51 16.97 1.68
C CYS A 128 -7.84 17.61 0.33
N HIS A 129 -7.57 18.90 0.10
CA HIS A 129 -7.87 19.59 -1.18
C HIS A 129 -6.69 20.41 -1.69
N LEU A 130 -5.48 20.03 -1.30
CA LEU A 130 -4.24 20.62 -1.79
C LEU A 130 -3.46 19.56 -2.57
N PRO A 131 -2.77 19.93 -3.66
CA PRO A 131 -1.95 18.99 -4.39
C PRO A 131 -0.84 18.45 -3.48
N GLY A 132 -0.64 17.14 -3.54
CA GLY A 132 0.52 16.48 -2.96
C GLY A 132 1.78 16.69 -3.81
N ASN A 133 2.87 16.05 -3.39
CA ASN A 133 4.15 16.13 -4.09
C ASN A 133 4.25 15.16 -5.27
N LEU A 134 3.32 14.20 -5.35
CA LEU A 134 3.30 13.10 -6.30
C LEU A 134 1.84 12.79 -6.66
N ASN A 135 1.58 12.35 -7.89
CA ASN A 135 0.23 11.97 -8.33
C ASN A 135 0.12 10.45 -8.50
N LEU A 136 -0.82 9.81 -7.80
CA LEU A 136 -1.05 8.37 -7.96
C LEU A 136 -1.72 8.10 -9.30
N PRO A 137 -1.25 7.14 -10.12
CA PRO A 137 -1.91 6.78 -11.38
C PRO A 137 -3.24 6.06 -11.12
N ASP A 138 -4.10 5.98 -12.14
CA ASP A 138 -5.33 5.18 -12.10
C ASP A 138 -5.03 3.67 -12.14
N GLY A 139 -5.88 2.88 -11.49
CA GLY A 139 -5.80 1.43 -11.41
C GLY A 139 -5.04 0.88 -10.19
N PRO A 140 -4.70 -0.42 -10.22
CA PRO A 140 -3.93 -1.08 -9.16
C PRO A 140 -2.51 -0.53 -9.10
N ILE A 141 -2.04 -0.24 -7.89
CA ILE A 141 -0.68 0.22 -7.62
C ILE A 141 -0.09 -0.49 -6.40
N THR A 142 1.24 -0.56 -6.36
CA THR A 142 1.98 -0.87 -5.13
C THR A 142 2.63 0.41 -4.63
N VAL A 143 2.36 0.74 -3.37
CA VAL A 143 3.05 1.77 -2.61
C VAL A 143 4.22 1.08 -1.90
N ARG A 144 5.45 1.38 -2.31
CA ARG A 144 6.65 0.86 -1.67
C ARG A 144 7.36 1.97 -0.93
N VAL A 145 7.67 1.73 0.34
CA VAL A 145 8.47 2.65 1.16
C VAL A 145 9.77 1.96 1.54
N THR A 146 10.88 2.61 1.22
CA THR A 146 12.23 2.14 1.52
C THR A 146 12.93 3.17 2.39
N ALA A 147 13.45 2.74 3.53
CA ALA A 147 14.30 3.54 4.39
C ALA A 147 15.76 3.12 4.20
N VAL A 148 16.66 4.10 4.08
CA VAL A 148 18.10 3.87 3.91
C VAL A 148 18.88 4.68 4.93
N THR A 149 19.71 4.00 5.72
CA THR A 149 20.58 4.62 6.73
C THR A 149 21.85 5.20 6.09
N PRO A 150 22.61 6.06 6.79
CA PRO A 150 23.88 6.61 6.28
C PRO A 150 24.97 5.57 5.96
N ASP A 151 24.91 4.39 6.58
CA ASP A 151 25.79 3.25 6.31
C ASP A 151 25.26 2.28 5.24
N ASN A 152 24.15 2.64 4.58
CA ASN A 152 23.47 1.90 3.51
C ASN A 152 22.76 0.61 3.96
N GLU A 153 22.38 0.50 5.22
CA GLU A 153 21.39 -0.47 5.66
C GLU A 153 20.02 -0.08 5.07
N GLN A 154 19.22 -1.07 4.67
CA GLN A 154 17.93 -0.84 4.02
C GLN A 154 16.83 -1.67 4.65
N ALA A 155 15.67 -1.05 4.84
CA ALA A 155 14.44 -1.70 5.23
C ALA A 155 13.31 -1.23 4.31
N GLN A 156 12.39 -2.13 3.98
CA GLN A 156 11.35 -1.86 3.00
C GLN A 156 10.02 -2.46 3.45
N THR A 157 8.93 -1.79 3.11
CA THR A 157 7.57 -2.30 3.26
C THR A 157 6.71 -1.88 2.08
N GLU A 158 5.65 -2.64 1.82
CA GLU A 158 4.77 -2.45 0.67
C GLU A 158 3.30 -2.52 1.08
N ARG A 159 2.47 -1.80 0.32
CA ARG A 159 1.00 -1.88 0.35
C ARG A 159 0.45 -1.90 -1.06
N HIS A 160 -0.48 -2.81 -1.33
CA HIS A 160 -1.22 -2.83 -2.58
C HIS A 160 -2.51 -2.04 -2.40
N VAL A 161 -2.74 -1.05 -3.25
CA VAL A 161 -3.95 -0.24 -3.23
C VAL A 161 -4.48 -0.06 -4.65
N THR A 162 -5.70 0.41 -4.78
CA THR A 162 -6.30 0.73 -6.09
C THR A 162 -6.74 2.18 -6.09
N VAL A 163 -6.37 2.93 -7.13
CA VAL A 163 -7.03 4.19 -7.43
C VAL A 163 -8.09 3.89 -8.46
N ASP A 164 -9.35 4.18 -8.14
CA ASP A 164 -10.47 4.00 -9.05
C ASP A 164 -10.92 5.38 -9.53
N ARG A 165 -10.45 5.77 -10.72
CA ARG A 165 -10.94 6.96 -11.42
C ARG A 165 -12.03 6.66 -12.42
N SER A 166 -12.75 5.55 -12.26
CA SER A 166 -13.81 5.20 -13.18
C SER A 166 -14.78 6.37 -13.31
N VAL A 167 -14.87 6.85 -14.55
CA VAL A 167 -15.87 7.82 -14.98
C VAL A 167 -17.20 7.12 -14.74
N TYR A 168 -17.91 7.48 -13.66
CA TYR A 168 -19.19 6.85 -13.36
C TYR A 168 -20.01 6.76 -14.64
N THR A 169 -20.39 5.53 -14.99
CA THR A 169 -21.34 5.33 -16.08
C THR A 169 -22.57 6.14 -15.73
N ALA A 170 -22.97 7.08 -16.58
CA ALA A 170 -24.18 7.85 -16.36
C ALA A 170 -25.32 6.86 -16.11
N VAL A 171 -25.87 6.82 -14.89
CA VAL A 171 -27.00 5.95 -14.59
C VAL A 171 -28.21 6.60 -15.26
N PRO A 172 -28.82 5.99 -16.30
CA PRO A 172 -29.98 6.56 -16.93
C PRO A 172 -31.15 6.53 -15.93
N ILE A 173 -31.52 7.70 -15.40
CA ILE A 173 -32.71 7.84 -14.56
C ILE A 173 -33.89 8.12 -15.48
N THR A 174 -34.89 7.24 -15.44
CA THR A 174 -36.20 7.50 -16.04
C THR A 174 -37.16 7.92 -14.95
N VAL A 175 -37.71 9.13 -15.06
CA VAL A 175 -38.77 9.60 -14.17
C VAL A 175 -40.11 9.21 -14.76
N LEU A 176 -40.93 8.50 -13.99
CA LEU A 176 -42.28 8.08 -14.36
C LEU A 176 -43.29 8.79 -13.44
N LEU A 177 -44.50 9.03 -13.95
CA LEU A 177 -45.58 9.52 -13.11
C LEU A 177 -46.16 8.38 -12.27
N ALA A 178 -46.52 8.66 -11.02
CA ALA A 178 -47.04 7.63 -10.10
C ALA A 178 -48.35 6.99 -10.61
N ASP A 179 -49.13 7.73 -11.37
CA ASP A 179 -50.39 7.30 -12.01
C ASP A 179 -50.22 6.84 -13.47
N ASN A 180 -49.01 6.94 -14.03
CA ASN A 180 -48.70 6.45 -15.37
C ASN A 180 -47.24 5.97 -15.48
N LEU A 181 -47.05 4.68 -15.21
CA LEU A 181 -45.74 4.01 -15.21
C LEU A 181 -45.19 3.70 -16.62
N GLU A 182 -45.97 3.92 -17.68
CA GLU A 182 -45.55 3.63 -19.05
C GLU A 182 -45.03 4.88 -19.79
N GLN A 183 -45.18 6.06 -19.19
CA GLN A 183 -44.82 7.33 -19.83
C GLN A 183 -43.64 8.02 -19.13
N PRO A 184 -42.45 8.01 -19.74
CA PRO A 184 -41.31 8.80 -19.27
C PRO A 184 -41.63 10.29 -19.28
N VAL A 185 -41.28 10.98 -18.19
CA VAL A 185 -41.33 12.43 -18.11
C VAL A 185 -39.98 13.00 -18.55
N ALA A 186 -39.97 13.71 -19.67
CA ALA A 186 -38.77 14.39 -20.16
C ALA A 186 -38.50 15.70 -19.39
N GLY A 187 -37.22 16.09 -19.28
CA GLY A 187 -36.83 17.41 -18.78
C GLY A 187 -36.93 17.61 -17.26
N VAL A 188 -37.20 16.54 -16.49
CA VAL A 188 -37.15 16.60 -15.02
C VAL A 188 -35.69 16.72 -14.58
N LYS A 189 -35.35 17.82 -13.90
CA LYS A 189 -34.05 17.94 -13.22
C LYS A 189 -34.09 17.08 -11.98
N VAL A 190 -33.29 16.01 -11.97
CA VAL A 190 -33.04 15.22 -10.78
C VAL A 190 -31.92 15.91 -10.01
N ASN A 191 -32.24 16.45 -8.83
CA ASN A 191 -31.23 16.86 -7.87
C ASN A 191 -30.97 15.66 -6.95
N ALA A 192 -29.78 15.08 -7.02
CA ALA A 192 -29.31 14.22 -5.95
C ALA A 192 -29.03 15.12 -4.73
N SER A 193 -29.68 14.82 -3.61
CA SER A 193 -29.43 15.47 -2.31
C SER A 193 -28.19 14.90 -1.66
#